data_AF-A0A7C3AX05-F1
#
_entry.id   AF-A0A7C3AX05-F1
#
_cell.length_a   1.000
_cell.length_b   1.000
_cell.length_c   1.000
_cell.angle_alpha   90.00
_cell.angle_beta   90.00
_cell.angle_gamma   90.00
#
_symmetry.space_group_name_H-M   'P 1'
#
loop_
_entity.id
_entity.type
_entity.pdbx_description
1 polymer ?
#
loop_
_entity_poly.entity_id
_entity_poly.type
_entity_poly.pdbx_seq_one_letter_code
_entity_poly.pdbx_strand_id
1 'polypeptide(L)' 'MRFNVGDRVRVLDRPGWPGGYQLADWEGEIVEVKEDPIGYVIVRADKTGYDMAFRADELEKTGYDITT' A
#
# COMPACT_ATOMS: atom_id res chain seq x y z
N MET A 1 -2.24 -1.62 -13.31
CA MET A 1 -2.52 -0.27 -12.77
C MET A 1 -1.21 0.31 -12.28
N ARG A 2 -0.89 1.59 -12.56
CA ARG A 2 0.36 2.21 -12.09
C ARG A 2 0.05 3.04 -10.84
N PHE A 3 0.80 2.80 -9.77
CA PHE A 3 0.73 3.58 -8.54
C PHE A 3 1.53 4.89 -8.68
N ASN A 4 1.04 5.95 -8.05
CA ASN A 4 1.71 7.23 -7.90
C ASN A 4 1.80 7.63 -6.43
N VAL A 5 2.74 8.50 -6.10
CA VAL A 5 2.79 9.15 -4.79
C VAL A 5 1.48 9.95 -4.58
N GLY A 6 0.89 9.82 -3.39
CA GLY A 6 -0.40 10.39 -3.03
C GLY A 6 -1.60 9.46 -3.28
N ASP A 7 -1.41 8.33 -3.98
CA ASP A 7 -2.49 7.37 -4.17
C ASP A 7 -2.88 6.71 -2.84
N ARG A 8 -4.19 6.61 -2.61
CA ARG A 8 -4.78 5.85 -1.49
C ARG A 8 -4.83 4.37 -1.84
N VAL A 9 -4.44 3.53 -0.90
CA VAL A 9 -4.38 2.07 -1.08
C VAL A 9 -4.92 1.34 0.13
N ARG A 10 -5.39 0.11 -0.11
CA ARG A 10 -5.70 -0.89 0.90
C ARG A 10 -4.87 -2.14 0.66
N VAL A 11 -4.34 -2.72 1.74
CA VAL A 11 -3.63 -4.00 1.70
C VAL A 11 -4.66 -5.11 1.50
N LEU A 12 -4.54 -5.86 0.40
CA LEU A 12 -5.45 -6.94 0.04
C LEU A 12 -5.24 -8.15 0.95
N ASP A 13 -4.01 -8.65 0.98
CA ASP A 13 -3.60 -9.74 1.85
C ASP A 13 -2.09 -9.69 2.04
N ARG A 14 -1.64 -10.00 3.26
CA ARG A 14 -0.20 -10.14 3.55
C ARG A 14 0.01 -11.22 4.60
N PRO A 15 -0.11 -12.50 4.24
CA PRO A 15 0.15 -13.60 5.15
C PRO A 15 1.66 -13.66 5.43
N GLY A 16 2.03 -13.76 6.72
CA GLY A 16 3.41 -14.03 7.11
C GLY A 16 4.28 -12.80 7.43
N TRP A 17 3.68 -11.65 7.77
CA TRP A 17 4.47 -10.55 8.32
C TRP A 17 5.19 -10.97 9.62
N PRO A 18 6.46 -10.58 9.85
CA PRO A 18 7.20 -10.97 11.04
C PRO A 18 6.41 -10.67 12.32
N GLY A 19 6.21 -11.69 13.16
CA GLY A 19 5.43 -11.57 14.39
C GLY A 19 3.94 -11.90 14.27
N GLY A 20 3.46 -12.39 13.12
CA GLY A 20 2.09 -12.91 12.97
C GLY A 20 1.00 -11.84 12.83
N TYR A 21 1.37 -10.59 12.58
CA TYR A 21 0.42 -9.50 12.36
C TYR A 21 -0.28 -9.65 11.00
N GLN A 22 -1.61 -9.71 11.03
CA GLN A 22 -2.44 -9.62 9.84
C GLN A 22 -2.60 -8.14 9.47
N LEU A 23 -1.99 -7.75 8.34
CA LEU A 23 -2.05 -6.38 7.81
C LEU A 23 -3.16 -6.21 6.75
N ALA A 24 -3.92 -7.27 6.47
CA ALA A 24 -5.07 -7.21 5.56
C ALA A 24 -6.03 -6.09 6.00
N ASP A 25 -6.63 -5.42 5.01
CA ASP A 25 -7.54 -4.27 5.17
C ASP A 25 -6.93 -3.01 5.77
N TRP A 26 -5.60 -2.95 5.96
CA TRP A 26 -4.97 -1.69 6.34
C TRP A 26 -4.97 -0.72 5.17
N GLU A 27 -5.34 0.51 5.45
CA GLU A 27 -5.29 1.61 4.49
C GLU A 27 -4.07 2.52 4.73
N GLY A 28 -3.68 3.21 3.67
CA GLY A 28 -2.62 4.21 3.72
C GLY A 28 -2.47 4.98 2.43
N GLU A 29 -1.44 5.82 2.42
CA GLU A 29 -1.06 6.64 1.27
C GLU A 29 0.32 6.21 0.76
N ILE A 30 0.47 6.10 -0.56
CA ILE A 30 1.78 5.86 -1.17
C ILE A 30 2.63 7.12 -1.04
N VAL A 31 3.76 7.01 -0.35
CA VAL A 31 4.73 8.10 -0.17
C VAL A 31 5.95 7.95 -1.10
N GLU A 32 6.18 6.75 -1.64
CA GLU A 32 7.27 6.48 -2.58
C GLU A 32 6.92 5.31 -3.52
N VAL A 33 7.29 5.43 -4.79
CA VAL A 33 7.25 4.33 -5.76
C VAL A 33 8.70 3.95 -6.10
N LYS A 34 9.10 2.71 -5.80
CA LYS A 34 10.48 2.26 -6.02
C LYS A 34 10.71 1.90 -7.49
N GLU A 35 11.83 2.39 -8.03
CA GLU A 35 12.35 1.95 -9.34
C GLU A 35 13.28 0.73 -9.21
N ASP A 36 13.83 0.49 -8.01
CA ASP A 36 14.62 -0.70 -7.67
C ASP A 36 14.45 -1.02 -6.16
N PRO A 37 13.96 -2.21 -5.77
CA PRO A 37 13.39 -3.26 -6.62
C PRO A 37 12.09 -2.79 -7.31
N ILE A 38 11.97 -3.06 -8.61
CA ILE A 38 10.78 -2.74 -9.40
C ILE A 38 9.54 -3.39 -8.78
N GLY A 39 8.44 -2.64 -8.75
CA GLY A 39 7.14 -3.13 -8.31
C GLY A 39 6.88 -3.01 -6.81
N TYR A 40 7.77 -2.35 -6.07
CA TYR A 40 7.55 -2.01 -4.67
C TYR A 40 7.10 -0.55 -4.51
N VAL A 41 6.29 -0.31 -3.49
CA VAL A 41 5.90 1.03 -3.04
C VAL A 41 6.06 1.12 -1.53
N ILE A 42 6.28 2.34 -1.05
CA ILE A 42 6.26 2.66 0.38
C ILE A 42 4.92 3.31 0.69
N VAL A 43 4.20 2.71 1.63
CA VAL A 43 2.89 3.17 2.09
C VAL A 43 3.02 3.66 3.52
N ARG A 44 2.55 4.87 3.79
CA ARG A 44 2.33 5.35 5.17
C ARG A 44 1.00 4.82 5.64
N ALA A 45 1.02 3.88 6.59
CA ALA A 45 -0.18 3.26 7.13
C ALA A 45 -0.94 4.23 8.04
N ASP A 46 -2.24 4.41 7.83
CA ASP A 46 -3.04 5.37 8.62
C ASP A 46 -3.08 4.99 10.11
N LYS A 47 -3.17 3.68 10.39
CA LYS A 47 -3.34 3.15 11.74
C LYS A 47 -2.15 3.41 12.65
N THR A 48 -0.94 3.42 12.09
CA THR A 48 0.32 3.47 12.86
C THR A 48 1.20 4.67 12.53
N GLY A 49 0.99 5.30 11.38
CA GLY A 49 1.88 6.33 10.83
C GLY A 49 3.22 5.80 10.33
N TYR A 50 3.43 4.47 10.32
CA TYR A 50 4.68 3.87 9.85
C TYR A 50 4.74 3.78 8.33
N ASP A 51 5.95 3.99 7.80
CA ASP A 51 6.27 3.80 6.40
C ASP A 51 6.65 2.34 6.17
N MET A 52 5.89 1.65 5.33
CA MET A 52 6.00 0.20 5.13
C MET A 52 6.13 -0.11 3.64
N ALA A 53 7.04 -1.02 3.31
CA ALA A 53 7.22 -1.50 1.95
C ALA A 53 6.24 -2.62 1.62
N PHE A 54 5.54 -2.48 0.50
CA PHE A 54 4.64 -3.46 -0.07
C PHE A 54 4.95 -3.66 -1.55
N ARG A 55 4.69 -4.86 -2.05
CA ARG A 55 4.60 -5.07 -3.49
C ARG A 55 3.29 -4.48 -4.01
N ALA A 56 3.32 -4.02 -5.25
CA ALA A 56 2.14 -3.46 -5.91
C ALA A 56 0.98 -4.46 -6.01
N ASP A 57 1.25 -5.77 -6.08
CA ASP A 57 0.22 -6.82 -6.14
C ASP A 57 -0.40 -7.15 -4.77
N GLU A 58 0.19 -6.70 -3.67
CA GLU A 58 -0.37 -6.79 -2.31
C GLU A 58 -1.38 -5.66 -2.03
N LEU A 59 -1.55 -4.71 -2.95
CA LEU A 59 -2.30 -3.48 -2.75
C LEU A 59 -3.42 -3.31 -3.77
N GLU A 60 -4.53 -2.75 -3.31
CA GLU A 60 -5.63 -2.25 -4.13
C GLU A 60 -5.69 -0.73 -4.00
N LYS A 61 -5.79 -0.02 -5.13
CA LYS A 61 -5.98 1.44 -5.10
C LYS A 61 -7.39 1.77 -4.61
N THR A 62 -7.50 2.44 -3.47
CA THR A 62 -8.75 2.94 -2.90
C THR A 62 -8.98 4.39 -3.34
N GLY A 63 -9.15 4.57 -4.64
CA GLY A 63 -9.68 5.82 -5.19
C GLY A 63 -11.18 5.68 -5.37
N TYR A 64 -11.97 6.45 -4.64
CA TYR A 64 -13.33 6.77 -5.09
C TYR A 64 -13.19 7.33 -6.50
N ASP A 65 -13.63 6.57 -7.49
CA ASP A 65 -13.89 7.07 -8.82
C ASP A 65 -15.07 8.04 -8.67
N ILE A 66 -14.79 9.29 -8.28
CA ILE A 66 -15.72 10.40 -8.46
C ILE A 66 -15.70 10.76 -9.94
N THR A 67 -16.17 9.84 -10.78
CA THR A 67 -16.53 10.15 -12.15
C THR A 67 -17.75 11.09 -12.08
N THR A 68 -17.49 12.39 -12.26
CA THR A 68 -18.51 13.40 -12.58
C THR A 68 -18.81 13.36 -14.07
#